data_AF-A0A434HNK6-F1
#
_entry.id   AF-A0A434HNK6-F1
#
_cell.length_a   1.000
_cell.length_b   1.000
_cell.length_c   1.000
_cell.angle_alpha   90.00
_cell.angle_beta   90.00
_cell.angle_gamma   90.00
#
_symmetry.space_group_name_H-M   'P 1'
#
loop_
_entity.id
_entity.type
_entity.pdbx_description
1 polymer ?
#
loop_
_entity_poly.entity_id
_entity_poly.type
_entity_poly.pdbx_seq_one_letter_code
_entity_poly.pdbx_strand_id
1 'polypeptide(L)' 'MATAARKAPAKSKSDGKSGLSAPKPAEFTKDEELAAYRHMLLIRRFEEKAGQLYGMGFIGGFCHLYIGQEAVVTGMKMA' A
#
# COMPACT_ATOMS: atom_id res chain seq x y z
N MET A 1 30.16 -14.36 49.46
CA MET A 1 30.03 -15.33 48.35
C MET A 1 28.65 -15.18 47.74
N ALA A 2 28.56 -14.70 46.51
CA ALA A 2 27.33 -14.76 45.72
C ALA A 2 27.73 -15.24 44.31
N THR A 3 27.32 -16.45 43.96
CA THR A 3 27.64 -17.12 42.70
C THR A 3 26.71 -16.62 41.59
N ALA A 4 27.30 -16.08 40.52
CA ALA A 4 26.58 -15.64 39.34
C ALA A 4 26.04 -16.85 38.54
N ALA A 5 24.74 -16.87 38.25
CA ALA A 5 24.12 -17.90 37.42
C ALA A 5 24.51 -17.72 35.95
N ARG A 6 25.06 -18.77 35.33
CA ARG A 6 25.42 -18.80 33.89
C ARG A 6 24.16 -19.07 33.05
N LYS A 7 23.85 -18.17 32.12
CA LYS A 7 22.77 -18.34 31.14
C LYS A 7 23.26 -19.17 29.95
N ALA A 8 22.58 -20.27 29.63
CA ALA A 8 22.87 -21.14 28.48
C ALA A 8 22.50 -20.46 27.15
N PRO A 9 23.18 -20.78 26.02
CA PRO A 9 22.85 -20.21 24.72
C PRO A 9 21.57 -20.88 24.19
N ALA A 10 20.53 -20.09 23.98
CA ALA A 10 19.33 -20.54 23.28
C ALA A 10 19.69 -20.79 21.80
N LYS A 11 19.61 -22.04 21.35
CA LYS A 11 19.66 -22.38 19.92
C LYS A 11 18.45 -21.73 19.23
N SER A 12 18.67 -20.69 18.43
CA SER A 12 17.66 -20.22 17.49
C SER A 12 17.48 -21.29 16.41
N LYS A 13 16.39 -22.05 16.49
CA LYS A 13 15.94 -22.81 15.33
C LYS A 13 15.61 -21.80 14.24
N SER A 14 16.37 -21.84 13.15
CA SER A 14 15.99 -21.16 11.91
C SER A 14 14.81 -21.94 11.33
N ASP A 15 13.60 -21.58 11.76
CA ASP A 15 12.39 -22.09 11.13
C ASP A 15 12.44 -21.73 9.65
N GLY A 16 12.32 -22.77 8.83
CA GLY A 16 12.57 -22.73 7.40
C GLY A 16 11.76 -21.64 6.73
N LYS A 17 12.43 -20.93 5.81
CA LYS A 17 11.79 -20.07 4.81
C LYS A 17 10.67 -20.86 4.13
N SER A 18 9.41 -20.62 4.51
CA SER A 18 8.32 -20.76 3.56
C SER A 18 8.52 -19.65 2.54
N GLY A 19 9.12 -19.99 1.40
CA GLY A 19 9.24 -19.07 0.29
C GLY A 19 7.83 -18.75 -0.20
N LEU A 20 7.26 -17.63 0.24
CA LEU A 20 6.11 -17.05 -0.45
C LEU A 20 6.59 -16.64 -1.83
N SER A 21 6.37 -17.51 -2.83
CA SER A 21 6.51 -17.09 -4.23
C SER A 21 5.39 -16.09 -4.51
N ALA A 22 5.75 -14.87 -4.91
CA ALA A 22 4.75 -13.91 -5.36
C ALA A 22 3.94 -14.52 -6.51
N PRO A 23 2.61 -14.31 -6.54
CA PRO A 23 1.80 -14.71 -7.68
C PRO A 23 2.32 -14.02 -8.95
N LYS A 24 2.16 -14.68 -10.09
CA LYS A 24 2.49 -14.07 -11.38
C LYS A 24 1.66 -12.80 -11.57
N PRO A 25 2.22 -11.75 -12.19
CA PRO A 25 1.45 -10.57 -12.56
C PRO A 25 0.24 -10.98 -13.42
N ALA A 26 -0.88 -10.29 -13.25
CA ALA A 26 -2.01 -10.43 -14.16
C ALA A 26 -1.62 -9.88 -15.54
N GLU A 27 -2.02 -10.59 -16.59
CA GLU A 27 -1.85 -10.14 -17.96
C GLU A 27 -3.01 -9.19 -18.30
N PHE A 28 -2.68 -7.99 -18.79
CA PHE A 28 -3.66 -7.00 -19.21
C PHE A 28 -3.55 -6.73 -20.70
N THR A 29 -4.69 -6.47 -21.34
CA THR A 29 -4.71 -5.88 -22.67
C THR A 29 -4.28 -4.41 -22.59
N LYS A 30 -3.78 -3.87 -23.71
CA LYS A 30 -3.38 -2.46 -23.80
C LYS A 30 -4.51 -1.49 -23.42
N ASP A 31 -5.75 -1.84 -23.76
CA ASP A 31 -6.90 -0.99 -23.46
C ASP A 31 -7.23 -0.99 -21.96
N GLU A 32 -7.09 -2.13 -21.29
CA GLU A 32 -7.23 -2.23 -19.83
C GLU A 32 -6.13 -1.47 -19.10
N GLU A 33 -4.88 -1.54 -19.55
CA GLU A 33 -3.77 -0.76 -18.98
C GLU A 33 -4.02 0.75 -19.11
N LEU A 34 -4.46 1.21 -20.29
CA LEU A 34 -4.78 2.62 -20.52
C LEU A 34 -5.98 3.07 -19.69
N ALA A 35 -6.98 2.22 -19.53
CA ALA A 35 -8.13 2.50 -18.68
C ALA A 35 -7.70 2.62 -17.20
N ALA A 36 -6.92 1.66 -16.70
CA ALA A 36 -6.38 1.67 -15.34
C ALA A 36 -5.55 2.92 -15.07
N TYR A 37 -4.66 3.27 -16.00
CA TYR A 37 -3.85 4.48 -15.91
C TYR A 37 -4.71 5.74 -15.81
N ARG A 38 -5.72 5.88 -16.69
CA ARG A 38 -6.65 7.02 -16.68
C ARG A 38 -7.41 7.11 -15.35
N HIS A 39 -7.85 5.98 -14.80
CA HIS A 39 -8.55 5.96 -13.51
C HIS A 39 -7.64 6.40 -12.37
N MET A 40 -6.43 5.87 -12.28
CA MET A 40 -5.48 6.28 -11.24
C MET A 40 -5.14 7.77 -11.34
N LEU A 41 -4.95 8.28 -12.56
CA LEU A 41 -4.65 9.69 -12.79
C LEU A 41 -5.81 10.61 -12.42
N LEU A 42 -7.04 10.21 -12.74
CA LEU A 42 -8.23 10.93 -12.34
C LEU A 42 -8.29 11.06 -10.82
N ILE A 43 -8.12 9.94 -10.10
CA ILE A 43 -8.16 9.93 -8.63
C ILE A 43 -7.09 10.87 -8.09
N ARG A 44 -5.84 10.75 -8.56
CA ARG A 44 -4.74 11.64 -8.17
C ARG A 44 -5.08 13.12 -8.36
N ARG A 45 -5.60 13.51 -9.53
CA ARG A 45 -5.92 14.91 -9.82
C ARG A 45 -7.09 15.44 -9.00
N PHE A 46 -8.09 14.60 -8.77
CA PHE A 46 -9.21 14.92 -7.90
C PHE A 46 -8.73 15.17 -6.46
N GLU A 47 -7.93 14.25 -5.93
CA GLU A 47 -7.34 14.29 -4.59
C GLU A 47 -6.46 15.53 -4.39
N GLU A 48 -5.57 15.84 -5.36
CA GLU A 48 -4.75 17.05 -5.35
C GLU A 48 -5.62 18.31 -5.30
N LYS A 49 -6.69 18.36 -6.09
CA LYS A 49 -7.58 19.52 -6.12
C LYS A 49 -8.41 19.63 -4.84
N ALA A 50 -8.89 18.51 -4.30
CA ALA A 50 -9.59 18.46 -3.02
C ALA A 50 -8.67 18.97 -1.90
N GLY A 51 -7.41 18.52 -1.86
CA GLY A 51 -6.40 19.01 -0.90
C GLY A 51 -6.14 20.51 -1.02
N GLN A 52 -6.07 21.05 -2.25
CA GLN A 52 -5.95 22.50 -2.47
C GLN A 52 -7.18 23.27 -1.93
N LEU A 53 -8.40 22.83 -2.28
CA LEU A 53 -9.63 23.49 -1.86
C LEU A 53 -9.85 23.39 -0.35
N TYR A 54 -9.43 22.29 0.27
CA TYR A 54 -9.42 22.12 1.72
C TYR A 54 -8.43 23.11 2.37
N GLY A 55 -7.21 23.24 1.85
CA GLY A 55 -6.23 24.22 2.34
C GLY A 55 -6.69 25.68 2.19
N MET A 56 -7.56 25.96 1.22
CA MET A 56 -8.19 27.28 1.01
C MET A 56 -9.46 27.49 1.87
N GLY A 57 -9.91 26.49 2.62
CA GLY A 57 -11.11 26.57 3.46
C GLY A 57 -12.44 26.41 2.72
N PHE A 58 -12.44 26.00 1.45
CA PHE A 58 -13.67 25.73 0.70
C PHE A 58 -14.33 24.39 1.05
N ILE A 59 -13.59 23.49 1.70
CA ILE A 59 -14.09 22.20 2.20
C ILE A 59 -13.99 22.23 3.73
N GLY A 60 -15.13 22.11 4.42
CA GLY A 60 -15.20 22.06 5.88
C GLY A 60 -15.13 20.63 6.44
N GLY A 61 -14.84 20.51 7.74
CA GLY A 61 -14.74 19.21 8.41
C GLY A 61 -13.39 18.53 8.21
N PHE A 62 -13.38 17.21 8.02
CA PHE A 62 -12.17 16.42 7.78
C PHE A 62 -12.05 16.06 6.30
N CYS A 63 -10.84 16.17 5.75
CA CYS A 63 -10.51 15.76 4.38
C CYS A 63 -9.43 14.67 4.42
N HIS A 64 -9.82 13.42 4.18
CA HIS A 64 -8.91 12.29 4.09
C HIS A 64 -8.52 12.10 2.63
N LEU A 65 -7.24 12.22 2.34
CA LEU A 65 -6.73 12.06 0.99
C LEU A 65 -6.22 10.63 0.77
N TYR A 66 -6.58 10.05 -0.37
CA TYR A 66 -6.18 8.72 -0.84
C TYR A 66 -4.94 8.76 -1.76
N ILE A 67 -4.19 9.86 -1.71
CA ILE A 67 -3.02 10.08 -2.57
C ILE A 67 -1.96 8.98 -2.34
N GLY A 68 -1.53 8.36 -3.43
CA GLY A 68 -0.56 7.25 -3.40
C GLY A 68 -1.17 5.85 -3.21
N GLN A 69 -2.49 5.75 -3.06
CA GLN A 69 -3.20 4.46 -2.92
C GLN A 69 -4.09 4.15 -4.13
N GLU A 70 -4.00 4.90 -5.22
CA GLU A 70 -4.93 4.84 -6.35
C GLU A 70 -4.96 3.46 -7.04
N ALA A 71 -3.82 2.76 -7.01
CA ALA A 71 -3.70 1.40 -7.55
C ALA A 71 -4.57 0.38 -6.81
N VAL A 72 -4.83 0.59 -5.51
CA VAL A 72 -5.62 -0.34 -4.70
C VAL A 72 -7.06 -0.39 -5.19
N VAL A 73 -7.74 0.77 -5.23
CA VAL A 73 -9.14 0.82 -5.69
C VAL A 73 -9.26 0.52 -7.18
N THR A 74 -8.30 0.95 -8.00
CA THR A 74 -8.31 0.66 -9.44
C THR A 74 -8.17 -0.84 -9.68
N GLY A 75 -7.19 -1.50 -9.04
CA GLY A 75 -7.00 -2.93 -9.14
C GLY A 75 -8.20 -3.73 -8.60
N MET A 76 -8.80 -3.32 -7.48
CA MET A 76 -10.00 -3.97 -6.94
C MET A 76 -11.20 -3.91 -7.89
N LYS A 77 -11.32 -2.88 -8.74
CA LYS A 77 -12.41 -2.76 -9.72
C LYS A 77 -12.13 -3.49 -11.04
N MET A 78 -10.89 -3.90 -11.28
CA MET A 78 -10.48 -4.65 -12.46
C MET A 78 -10.48 -6.17 -12.24
N ALA A 79 -10.58 -6.61 -10.98
CA ALA A 79 -10.61 -8.02 -10.58
C ALA A 79 -12.00 -8.66 -10.75
#